data_AF-G4TKP2-F1
#
_entry.id   AF-G4TKP2-F1
#
_cell.length_a   1.000
_cell.length_b   1.000
_cell.length_c   1.000
_cell.angle_alpha   90.00
_cell.angle_beta   90.00
_cell.angle_gamma   90.00
#
_symmetry.space_group_name_H-M   'P 1'
#
loop_
_entity.id
_entity.type
_entity.pdbx_description
1 polymer ?
#
loop_
_entity_poly.entity_id
_entity_poly.type
_entity_poly.pdbx_seq_one_letter_code
_entity_poly.pdbx_strand_id
1 'polypeptide(L)'
;MSLSNSQKQKLREVVEAVTAGDLDKGMVWDTSYKPIHGLGTSRLQGYKLGSQKTSTGTYNVAIWSVSKMRLAEPKWVEASFDEEPTGEAVIEALNNLLVILWAFCFVAR
;
A
#
# COMPACT_ATOMS: atom_id res chain seq x y z
N MET A 1 8.36 13.85 -6.87
CA MET A 1 8.09 14.67 -5.66
C MET A 1 8.71 13.95 -4.48
N SER A 2 9.44 14.66 -3.61
CA SER A 2 9.98 14.05 -2.38
C SER A 2 8.88 13.97 -1.32
N LEU A 3 8.73 12.81 -0.68
CA LEU A 3 7.80 12.60 0.44
C LEU A 3 8.26 13.39 1.67
N SER A 4 7.36 14.17 2.28
CA SER A 4 7.65 14.80 3.58
C SER A 4 7.80 13.75 4.68
N ASN A 5 8.60 14.03 5.72
CA ASN A 5 8.77 13.14 6.87
C ASN A 5 7.42 12.75 7.51
N SER A 6 6.46 13.68 7.57
CA SER A 6 5.12 13.40 8.06
C SER A 6 4.38 12.38 7.18
N GLN A 7 4.45 12.52 5.85
CA GLN A 7 3.83 11.53 4.94
C GLN A 7 4.49 10.16 5.07
N LYS A 8 5.82 10.10 5.17
CA LYS A 8 6.54 8.85 5.38
C LYS A 8 6.12 8.14 6.67
N GLN A 9 5.97 8.90 7.76
CA GLN A 9 5.50 8.39 9.04
C GLN A 9 4.08 7.83 8.93
N LYS A 10 3.17 8.56 8.27
CA LYS A 10 1.77 8.10 8.07
C LYS A 10 1.69 6.83 7.23
N LEU A 11 2.49 6.72 6.17
CA LEU A 11 2.52 5.51 5.34
C LEU A 11 3.02 4.30 6.13
N ARG A 12 3.99 4.50 7.03
CA ARG A 12 4.44 3.44 7.95
C ARG A 12 3.35 3.02 8.92
N GLU A 13 2.68 3.98 9.55
CA GLU A 13 1.56 3.72 10.46
C GLU A 13 0.41 2.99 9.77
N VAL A 14 0.18 3.25 8.47
CA VAL A 14 -0.79 2.50 7.66
C VAL A 14 -0.40 1.03 7.51
N VAL A 15 0.87 0.73 7.22
CA VAL A 15 1.33 -0.66 7.09
C VAL A 15 1.32 -1.38 8.44
N GLU A 16 1.74 -0.69 9.52
CA GLU A 16 1.72 -1.24 10.88
C GLU A 16 0.30 -1.45 11.44
N ALA A 17 -0.69 -0.68 10.98
CA ALA A 17 -2.09 -0.82 11.41
C ALA A 17 -2.84 -1.99 10.75
N VAL A 18 -2.29 -2.55 9.67
CA VAL A 18 -2.91 -3.61 8.88
C VAL A 18 -2.34 -4.96 9.23
N THR A 19 -3.20 -5.96 9.40
CA THR A 19 -2.77 -7.34 9.64
C THR A 19 -2.85 -8.16 8.36
N ALA A 20 -2.03 -9.22 8.26
CA ALA A 20 -2.07 -10.15 7.13
C ALA A 20 -3.48 -10.73 6.94
N GLY A 21 -4.15 -11.11 8.03
CA GLY A 21 -5.51 -11.64 7.98
C GLY A 21 -6.58 -10.64 7.52
N ASP A 22 -6.37 -9.34 7.71
CA ASP A 22 -7.27 -8.32 7.14
C ASP A 22 -7.05 -8.16 5.63
N LEU A 23 -5.80 -8.28 5.19
CA LEU A 23 -5.45 -8.25 3.76
C LEU A 23 -6.01 -9.46 3.03
N ASP A 24 -5.79 -10.67 3.55
CA ASP A 24 -6.25 -11.92 2.91
C ASP A 24 -7.77 -11.93 2.70
N LYS A 25 -8.53 -11.32 3.61
CA LYS A 25 -9.99 -11.22 3.51
C LYS A 25 -10.46 -10.06 2.64
N GLY A 26 -9.64 -9.02 2.49
CA GLY A 26 -10.02 -7.76 1.88
C GLY A 26 -9.51 -7.57 0.45
N MET A 27 -8.51 -8.34 0.01
CA MET A 27 -7.93 -8.24 -1.32
C MET A 27 -8.92 -8.74 -2.37
N VAL A 28 -9.11 -7.92 -3.40
CA VAL A 28 -9.96 -8.24 -4.54
C VAL A 28 -9.15 -8.00 -5.81
N TRP A 29 -9.04 -9.05 -6.63
CA TRP A 29 -8.24 -9.04 -7.84
C TRP A 29 -9.11 -8.72 -9.06
N ASP A 30 -9.01 -7.49 -9.53
CA ASP A 30 -9.67 -7.01 -10.75
C ASP A 30 -8.64 -6.24 -11.58
N THR A 31 -8.95 -6.05 -12.86
CA THR A 31 -8.18 -5.26 -13.84
C THR A 31 -8.07 -3.78 -13.47
N SER A 32 -8.84 -3.31 -12.50
CA SER A 32 -8.77 -1.96 -11.92
C SER A 32 -8.45 -2.05 -10.43
N TYR A 33 -7.76 -1.04 -9.88
CA TYR A 33 -7.52 -1.02 -8.44
C TYR A 33 -8.83 -1.00 -7.66
N LYS A 34 -8.99 -1.98 -6.78
CA LYS A 34 -10.06 -2.02 -5.79
C LYS A 34 -9.52 -1.66 -4.43
N PRO A 35 -10.21 -0.80 -3.67
CA PRO A 35 -9.84 -0.57 -2.28
C PRO A 35 -9.96 -1.89 -1.49
N ILE A 36 -8.95 -2.19 -0.68
CA ILE A 36 -8.99 -3.31 0.26
C ILE A 36 -9.95 -2.92 1.41
N HIS A 37 -11.00 -3.70 1.57
CA HIS A 37 -12.02 -3.50 2.60
C HIS A 37 -11.62 -4.21 3.91
N GLY A 38 -12.23 -3.83 5.04
CA GLY A 38 -11.98 -4.47 6.34
C GLY A 38 -10.79 -3.92 7.14
N LEU A 39 -9.94 -3.07 6.53
CA LEU A 39 -8.72 -2.54 7.14
C LEU A 39 -8.90 -1.47 8.25
N GLY A 40 -10.09 -1.36 8.87
CA GLY A 40 -10.34 -0.36 9.92
C GLY A 40 -9.97 1.07 9.49
N THR A 41 -10.59 1.56 8.42
CA THR A 41 -10.18 2.75 7.65
C THR A 41 -9.99 4.05 8.46
N SER A 42 -10.60 4.17 9.64
CA SER A 42 -10.34 5.27 10.58
C SER A 42 -8.89 5.30 11.09
N ARG A 43 -8.24 4.13 11.17
CA ARG A 43 -6.84 3.97 11.60
C ARG A 43 -5.84 4.36 10.52
N LEU A 44 -6.27 4.42 9.25
CA LEU A 44 -5.38 4.59 8.11
C LEU A 44 -5.14 6.06 7.70
N GLN A 45 -5.51 7.03 8.54
CA GLN A 45 -5.17 8.46 8.39
C GLN A 45 -5.43 9.08 6.99
N GLY A 46 -6.49 8.65 6.30
CA GLY A 46 -6.81 9.13 4.95
C GLY A 46 -6.06 8.41 3.84
N TYR A 47 -5.45 7.27 4.12
CA TYR A 47 -4.88 6.34 3.15
C TYR A 47 -5.68 5.05 3.10
N LYS A 48 -5.58 4.34 1.98
CA LYS A 48 -6.12 3.00 1.80
C LYS A 48 -5.17 2.17 0.96
N LEU A 49 -5.13 0.88 1.26
CA LEU A 49 -4.54 -0.09 0.36
C LEU A 49 -5.51 -0.40 -0.77
N GLY A 50 -4.98 -0.63 -1.96
CA GLY A 50 -5.73 -1.09 -3.11
C GLY A 50 -5.01 -2.25 -3.78
N SER A 51 -5.78 -3.23 -4.25
CA SER A 51 -5.31 -4.41 -4.98
C SER A 51 -5.77 -4.36 -6.43
N GLN A 52 -4.93 -4.84 -7.34
CA GLN A 52 -5.22 -4.97 -8.76
C GLN A 52 -4.54 -6.22 -9.30
N LYS A 53 -5.16 -6.89 -10.26
CA LYS A 53 -4.50 -7.87 -11.12
C LYS A 53 -4.45 -7.32 -12.54
N THR A 54 -3.27 -7.09 -13.07
CA THR A 54 -3.11 -6.59 -14.43
C THR A 54 -3.52 -7.65 -15.44
N SER A 55 -3.82 -7.21 -16.68
CA SER A 55 -4.07 -8.12 -17.79
C SER A 55 -2.86 -9.00 -18.14
N THR A 56 -1.65 -8.61 -17.71
CA THR A 56 -0.41 -9.39 -17.89
C THR A 56 -0.24 -10.49 -16.84
N GLY A 57 -1.15 -10.59 -15.86
CA GLY A 57 -1.10 -11.61 -14.80
C GLY A 57 -0.38 -11.17 -13.52
N THR A 58 0.10 -9.92 -13.46
CA THR A 58 0.80 -9.37 -12.29
C THR A 58 -0.20 -8.90 -11.24
N TYR A 59 0.08 -9.20 -9.97
CA TYR A 59 -0.69 -8.74 -8.82
C TYR A 59 -0.04 -7.52 -8.22
N ASN A 60 -0.74 -6.40 -8.20
CA ASN A 60 -0.26 -5.14 -7.66
C ASN A 60 -1.03 -4.79 -6.39
N VAL A 61 -0.30 -4.39 -5.35
CA VAL A 61 -0.86 -3.80 -4.14
C VAL A 61 -0.21 -2.46 -3.90
N ALA A 62 -1.02 -1.41 -3.72
CA ALA A 62 -0.51 -0.07 -3.54
C ALA A 62 -1.21 0.69 -2.40
N ILE A 63 -0.50 1.64 -1.78
CA ILE A 63 -1.04 2.59 -0.82
C ILE A 63 -1.47 3.85 -1.58
N TRP A 64 -2.74 4.19 -1.47
CA TRP A 64 -3.38 5.33 -2.11
C TRP A 64 -3.80 6.37 -1.09
N SER A 65 -3.83 7.63 -1.51
CA SER A 65 -4.62 8.63 -0.81
C SER A 65 -6.12 8.35 -0.99
N VAL A 66 -6.92 8.74 0.00
CA VAL A 66 -8.38 8.66 -0.07
C VAL A 66 -8.93 10.07 -0.24
N SER A 67 -9.77 10.25 -1.27
CA SER A 67 -10.57 11.46 -1.44
C SER A 67 -11.99 11.07 -1.82
N LYS A 68 -12.99 11.70 -1.19
CA LYS A 68 -14.42 11.40 -1.41
C LYS A 68 -14.73 9.88 -1.37
N MET A 69 -14.13 9.19 -0.39
CA MET A 69 -14.26 7.73 -0.18
C MET A 69 -13.72 6.84 -1.32
N ARG A 70 -12.93 7.40 -2.25
CA ARG A 70 -12.33 6.67 -3.37
C ARG A 70 -10.81 6.73 -3.30
N LEU A 71 -10.16 5.75 -3.94
CA LEU A 71 -8.73 5.82 -4.20
C LEU A 71 -8.46 7.04 -5.09
N ALA A 72 -7.54 7.88 -4.64
CA ALA A 72 -7.18 9.12 -5.31
C ALA A 72 -5.68 9.15 -5.57
N GLU A 73 -5.30 9.59 -6.77
CA GLU A 73 -3.91 9.82 -7.12
C GLU A 73 -3.29 10.91 -6.22
N PRO A 74 -1.98 10.83 -5.92
CA PRO A 74 -1.05 9.79 -6.38
C PRO A 74 -1.13 8.50 -5.54
N LYS A 75 -0.81 7.36 -6.14
CA LYS A 75 -0.33 6.18 -5.39
C LYS A 75 1.07 6.46 -4.80
N TRP A 76 1.28 6.10 -3.54
CA TRP A 76 2.50 6.46 -2.80
C TRP A 76 3.54 5.35 -2.77
N VAL A 77 3.08 4.11 -2.62
CA VAL A 77 3.91 2.90 -2.56
C VAL A 77 3.17 1.83 -3.32
N GLU A 78 3.88 1.03 -4.11
CA GLU A 78 3.32 -0.08 -4.87
C GLU A 78 4.29 -1.26 -4.85
N ALA A 79 3.75 -2.42 -4.50
CA ALA A 79 4.41 -3.71 -4.61
C ALA A 79 3.74 -4.51 -5.74
N SER A 80 4.55 -5.18 -6.53
CA SER A 80 4.12 -6.03 -7.65
C SER A 80 4.62 -7.46 -7.42
N PHE A 81 3.76 -8.43 -7.73
CA PHE A 81 4.00 -9.85 -7.53
C PHE A 81 3.61 -10.62 -8.79
N ASP A 82 4.39 -11.64 -9.15
CA ASP A 82 4.11 -12.50 -10.32
C ASP A 82 3.00 -13.51 -10.05
N GLU A 83 2.78 -13.85 -8.77
CA GLU A 83 1.75 -14.75 -8.28
C GLU A 83 0.87 -14.04 -7.25
N GLU A 84 -0.28 -14.62 -6.92
CA GLU A 84 -1.19 -14.05 -5.92
C GLU A 84 -0.51 -14.02 -4.54
N PRO A 85 -0.22 -12.84 -3.97
CA PRO A 85 0.53 -12.75 -2.73
C PRO A 85 -0.37 -13.00 -1.51
N THR A 86 0.22 -13.54 -0.45
CA THR A 86 -0.40 -13.55 0.88
C THR A 86 -0.34 -12.16 1.51
N GLY A 87 -1.21 -11.91 2.49
CA GLY A 87 -1.21 -10.69 3.28
C GLY A 87 0.14 -10.44 3.97
N GLU A 88 0.84 -11.50 4.39
CA GLU A 88 2.19 -11.41 4.96
C GLU A 88 3.21 -10.90 3.92
N ALA A 89 3.22 -11.50 2.72
CA ALA A 89 4.10 -11.09 1.64
C ALA A 89 3.86 -9.63 1.21
N VAL A 90 2.60 -9.20 1.23
CA VAL A 90 2.22 -7.80 0.97
C VAL A 90 2.79 -6.87 2.04
N ILE A 91 2.61 -7.18 3.33
CA ILE A 91 3.12 -6.35 4.43
C ILE A 91 4.64 -6.24 4.36
N GLU A 92 5.32 -7.36 4.14
CA GLU A 92 6.78 -7.39 4.01
C GLU A 92 7.27 -6.54 2.84
N ALA A 93 6.68 -6.70 1.65
CA ALA A 93 7.05 -5.92 0.48
C ALA A 93 6.84 -4.42 0.68
N LEU A 94 5.69 -4.03 1.26
CA LEU A 94 5.39 -2.62 1.55
C LEU A 94 6.36 -2.04 2.58
N ASN A 95 6.70 -2.78 3.63
CA ASN A 95 7.70 -2.37 4.61
C ASN A 95 9.07 -2.18 3.98
N ASN A 96 9.52 -3.12 3.14
CA ASN A 96 10.80 -3.02 2.44
C ASN A 96 10.84 -1.78 1.52
N LEU A 97 9.77 -1.51 0.78
CA LEU A 97 9.65 -0.32 -0.06
C LEU A 97 9.67 0.97 0.76
N LEU A 98 9.00 0.99 1.91
CA LEU A 98 9.07 2.11 2.84
C LEU A 98 10.50 2.30 3.34
N VAL A 99 11.20 1.26 3.77
CA VAL A 99 12.62 1.37 4.21
C VAL A 99 13.49 1.98 3.10
N ILE A 100 13.31 1.57 1.85
CA ILE A 100 14.04 2.14 0.71
C ILE A 100 13.73 3.64 0.55
N LEU A 101 12.46 4.04 0.65
CA LEU A 101 12.04 5.45 0.60
C LEU A 101 12.65 6.30 1.74
N TRP A 102 13.08 5.68 2.83
CA TRP A 102 13.80 6.34 3.92
C TRP A 102 15.31 6.33 3.74
N ALA A 103 15.89 5.22 3.27
CA ALA A 103 17.33 5.06 3.06
C ALA A 103 17.89 6.08 2.04
N PHE A 104 17.13 6.42 1.01
CA PHE A 104 17.50 7.46 0.04
C PHE A 104 17.49 8.89 0.60
N CYS A 105 17.12 9.12 1.86
CA CYS A 105 17.30 10.40 2.54
C CYS A 105 18.58 10.50 3.39
N PHE A 106 19.40 9.45 3.47
CA PHE A 106 20.60 9.45 4.32
C PHE A 106 21.94 9.51 3.55
N VAL A 107 21.93 9.42 2.22
CA VAL A 107 23.14 9.58 1.37
C VAL A 107 23.10 10.91 0.64
N ALA A 108 23.18 11.99 1.41
CA ALA A 108 23.59 13.30 0.94
C ALA A 108 24.19 14.04 2.14
N ARG A 109 25.45 13.73 2.44
CA ARG A 109 26.27 14.50 3.37
C ARG A 109 27.58 14.83 2.71
#